data_AF-A0A3M6QV12-F1
#
_entry.id   AF-A0A3M6QV12-F1
#
_cell.length_a   1.000
_cell.length_b   1.000
_cell.length_c   1.000
_cell.angle_alpha   90.00
_cell.angle_beta   90.00
_cell.angle_gamma   90.00
#
_symmetry.space_group_name_H-M   'P 1'
#
loop_
_entity.id
_entity.type
_entity.pdbx_description
1 polymer ?
#
loop_
_entity_poly.entity_id
_entity_poly.type
_entity_poly.pdbx_seq_one_letter_code
_entity_poly.pdbx_strand_id
1 'polypeptide(L)'
;MSLPLQRTLRRILNQRLASRNDRQPPSHWNNLRQRGAIAVEAALALPILIGIGLIGADIQRIHTERIRLENAAGVMAINLAVQPELSLAGLDALADAAMQGHTDRQQLIILSVLQSGRIAWALQRGGADDLCEPQSAAGSYTGTLPEDPPEDSDATADDTDASTLSMVVVRACRDTSDIALSGGLVMPQVLDTTSIFRANSLNITLDEDLQAESDANGLAYSST
;
A
#
# COMPACT_ATOMS: atom_id res chain seq x y z
N MET A 1 27.58 -56.46 -84.66
CA MET A 1 28.44 -55.36 -84.13
C MET A 1 27.55 -54.20 -83.69
N SER A 2 28.00 -53.42 -82.70
CA SER A 2 27.31 -52.30 -82.04
C SER A 2 26.44 -52.68 -80.83
N LEU A 3 27.03 -52.51 -79.63
CA LEU A 3 26.37 -52.25 -78.34
C LEU A 3 27.35 -51.92 -77.16
N PRO A 4 28.53 -51.28 -77.34
CA PRO A 4 29.28 -50.77 -76.18
C PRO A 4 28.91 -49.33 -75.77
N LEU A 5 28.18 -48.58 -76.59
CA LEU A 5 28.01 -47.12 -76.43
C LEU A 5 26.90 -46.68 -75.45
N GLN A 6 25.91 -47.52 -75.16
CA GLN A 6 24.82 -47.16 -74.24
C GLN A 6 25.19 -47.29 -72.75
N ARG A 7 26.15 -48.15 -72.39
CA ARG A 7 26.59 -48.31 -70.99
C ARG A 7 27.45 -47.15 -70.50
N THR A 8 28.21 -46.53 -71.39
CA THR A 8 29.11 -45.42 -71.04
C THR A 8 28.34 -44.13 -70.79
N LEU A 9 27.31 -43.84 -71.59
CA LEU A 9 26.46 -42.66 -71.41
C LEU A 9 25.64 -42.70 -70.11
N ARG A 10 25.14 -43.88 -69.69
CA ARG A 10 24.43 -44.03 -68.42
C ARG A 10 25.32 -43.81 -67.19
N ARG A 11 26.60 -44.18 -67.25
CA ARG A 11 27.54 -43.92 -66.14
C ARG A 11 27.89 -42.44 -65.99
N ILE A 12 28.06 -41.73 -67.11
CA ILE A 12 28.37 -40.30 -67.09
C ILE A 12 27.16 -39.48 -66.61
N LEU A 13 25.94 -39.88 -66.98
CA LEU A 13 24.72 -39.21 -66.51
C LEU A 13 24.48 -39.43 -65.01
N ASN A 14 24.69 -40.65 -64.49
CA ASN A 14 24.53 -40.94 -63.07
C ASN A 14 25.63 -40.29 -62.20
N GLN A 15 26.86 -40.16 -62.70
CA GLN A 15 27.91 -39.42 -61.97
C GLN A 15 27.62 -37.90 -61.91
N ARG A 16 26.99 -37.32 -62.94
CA ARG A 16 26.57 -35.90 -62.90
C ARG A 16 25.37 -35.62 -62.01
N LEU A 17 24.50 -36.61 -61.78
CA LEU A 17 23.36 -36.45 -60.88
C LEU A 17 23.74 -36.65 -59.40
N ALA A 18 24.70 -37.54 -59.10
CA ALA A 18 25.21 -37.72 -57.74
C ALA A 18 26.07 -36.54 -57.25
N SER A 19 26.79 -35.85 -58.15
CA SER A 19 27.63 -34.69 -57.81
C SER A 19 26.85 -33.39 -57.58
N ARG A 20 25.54 -33.35 -57.86
CA ARG A 20 24.76 -32.09 -57.82
C ARG A 20 24.06 -31.83 -56.50
N ASN A 21 24.11 -32.76 -55.54
CA ASN A 21 23.30 -32.69 -54.31
C ASN A 21 24.08 -32.35 -53.03
N ASP A 22 25.41 -32.17 -53.08
CA ASP A 22 26.24 -31.83 -51.91
C ASP A 22 26.63 -30.34 -51.86
N ARG A 23 25.72 -29.43 -52.22
CA ARG A 23 25.88 -28.02 -51.82
C ARG A 23 25.34 -27.85 -50.41
N GLN A 24 26.12 -28.32 -49.45
CA GLN A 24 25.95 -27.95 -48.05
C GLN A 24 26.07 -26.41 -47.98
N PRO A 25 25.06 -25.70 -47.46
CA PRO A 25 25.10 -24.25 -47.38
C PRO A 25 26.33 -23.85 -46.55
N PRO A 26 27.11 -22.85 -46.99
CA PRO A 26 28.37 -22.54 -46.33
C PRO A 26 28.09 -22.11 -44.89
N SER A 27 28.85 -22.66 -43.93
CA SER A 27 28.62 -22.55 -42.48
C SER A 27 28.45 -21.12 -41.96
N HIS A 28 28.95 -20.11 -42.69
CA HIS A 28 28.75 -18.70 -42.35
C HIS A 28 27.27 -18.24 -42.39
N TRP A 29 26.40 -18.89 -43.17
CA TRP A 29 24.96 -18.57 -43.21
C TRP A 29 24.24 -18.99 -41.94
N ASN A 30 24.70 -20.06 -41.28
CA ASN A 30 24.14 -20.49 -40.00
C ASN A 30 24.45 -19.48 -38.89
N ASN A 31 25.69 -18.96 -38.85
CA ASN A 31 26.08 -17.93 -37.88
C ASN A 31 25.28 -16.62 -38.02
N LEU A 32 24.96 -16.20 -39.26
CA LEU A 32 24.14 -15.02 -39.51
C LEU A 32 22.68 -15.20 -39.09
N ARG A 33 22.09 -16.38 -39.36
CA ARG A 33 20.72 -16.72 -38.89
C ARG A 33 20.65 -16.81 -37.37
N GLN A 34 21.66 -17.39 -36.74
CA GLN A 34 21.71 -17.56 -35.29
C GLN A 34 21.89 -16.22 -34.57
N ARG A 35 22.71 -15.31 -35.13
CA ARG A 35 22.81 -13.92 -34.64
C ARG A 35 21.53 -13.11 -34.84
N GLY A 36 20.84 -13.29 -35.97
CA GLY A 36 19.55 -12.66 -36.24
C GLY A 36 18.45 -13.13 -35.27
N ALA A 37 18.42 -14.42 -34.96
CA ALA A 37 17.49 -14.98 -33.98
C ALA A 37 17.74 -14.42 -32.58
N ILE A 38 19.00 -14.39 -32.13
CA ILE A 38 19.37 -13.80 -30.82
C ILE A 38 18.99 -12.31 -30.76
N ALA A 39 19.19 -11.55 -31.85
CA ALA A 39 18.82 -10.15 -31.88
C ALA A 39 17.30 -9.94 -31.76
N VAL A 40 16.49 -10.78 -32.40
CA VAL A 40 15.02 -10.72 -32.31
C VAL A 40 14.53 -11.16 -30.94
N GLU A 41 15.09 -12.24 -30.38
CA GLU A 41 14.78 -12.68 -29.02
C GLU A 41 15.14 -11.61 -27.99
N ALA A 42 16.31 -10.99 -28.10
CA ALA A 42 16.71 -9.88 -27.23
C ALA A 42 15.82 -8.65 -27.41
N ALA A 43 15.44 -8.32 -28.64
CA ALA A 43 14.55 -7.18 -28.94
C ALA A 43 13.14 -7.38 -28.37
N LEU A 44 12.68 -8.63 -28.22
CA LEU A 44 11.39 -8.95 -27.61
C LEU A 44 11.48 -9.12 -26.09
N ALA A 45 12.55 -9.74 -25.59
CA ALA A 45 12.72 -10.02 -24.16
C ALA A 45 13.10 -8.77 -23.36
N LEU A 46 13.97 -7.90 -23.90
CA LEU A 46 14.48 -6.74 -23.18
C LEU A 46 13.37 -5.75 -22.77
N PRO A 47 12.43 -5.35 -23.64
CA PRO A 47 11.34 -4.44 -23.23
C PRO A 47 10.44 -5.06 -22.17
N ILE A 48 10.19 -6.37 -22.23
CA ILE A 48 9.39 -7.09 -21.22
C ILE A 48 10.09 -7.01 -19.86
N LEU A 49 11.40 -7.29 -19.82
CA LEU A 49 12.19 -7.22 -18.59
C LEU A 49 12.24 -5.79 -18.02
N ILE A 50 12.39 -4.78 -18.87
CA ILE A 50 12.33 -3.37 -18.46
C ILE A 50 10.96 -3.04 -17.88
N GLY A 51 9.88 -3.45 -18.55
CA GLY A 51 8.51 -3.22 -18.08
C GLY A 51 8.25 -3.83 -16.70
N ILE A 52 8.66 -5.09 -16.49
CA ILE A 52 8.55 -5.76 -15.19
C ILE A 52 9.36 -5.02 -14.12
N GLY A 53 10.58 -4.58 -14.47
CA GLY A 53 11.43 -3.81 -13.56
C GLY A 53 10.80 -2.50 -13.11
N LEU A 54 10.17 -1.75 -14.03
CA LEU A 54 9.48 -0.50 -13.73
C LEU A 54 8.25 -0.72 -12.84
N ILE A 55 7.42 -1.72 -13.15
CA ILE A 55 6.26 -2.07 -12.31
C ILE A 55 6.71 -2.51 -10.91
N GLY A 56 7.77 -3.30 -10.81
CA GLY A 56 8.34 -3.72 -9.52
C GLY A 56 8.85 -2.54 -8.70
N ALA A 57 9.52 -1.58 -9.35
CA ALA A 57 9.99 -0.36 -8.69
C ALA A 57 8.82 0.50 -8.17
N ASP A 58 7.75 0.61 -8.95
CA ASP A 58 6.54 1.32 -8.54
C ASP A 58 5.91 0.66 -7.31
N ILE A 59 5.65 -0.65 -7.34
CA ILE A 59 5.07 -1.41 -6.21
C ILE A 59 5.90 -1.21 -4.94
N GLN A 60 7.22 -1.28 -5.05
CA GLN A 60 8.12 -1.08 -3.91
C GLN A 60 7.98 0.31 -3.30
N ARG A 61 7.80 1.36 -4.12
CA ARG A 61 7.55 2.73 -3.63
C ARG A 61 6.23 2.81 -2.87
N ILE A 62 5.15 2.30 -3.44
CA ILE A 62 3.83 2.30 -2.78
C ILE A 62 3.91 1.57 -1.44
N HIS A 63 4.54 0.40 -1.43
CA HIS A 63 4.65 -0.43 -0.24
C HIS A 63 5.46 0.26 0.87
N THR A 64 6.55 0.93 0.51
CA THR A 64 7.39 1.66 1.46
C THR A 64 6.61 2.80 2.11
N GLU A 65 5.84 3.56 1.34
CA GLU A 65 5.01 4.66 1.87
C GLU A 65 3.89 4.15 2.76
N ARG A 66 3.23 3.05 2.35
CA ARG A 66 2.20 2.41 3.17
C ARG A 66 2.75 1.92 4.51
N ILE A 67 3.89 1.22 4.51
CA ILE A 67 4.54 0.76 5.75
C ILE A 67 4.87 1.95 6.66
N ARG A 68 5.36 3.05 6.08
CA ARG A 68 5.68 4.25 6.86
C ARG A 68 4.44 4.82 7.55
N LEU A 69 3.32 4.93 6.84
CA LEU A 69 2.05 5.37 7.41
C LEU A 69 1.52 4.41 8.48
N GLU A 70 1.59 3.10 8.22
CA GLU A 70 1.18 2.06 9.18
C GLU A 70 2.01 2.14 10.47
N ASN A 71 3.32 2.34 10.35
CA ASN A 71 4.20 2.55 11.50
C ASN A 71 3.90 3.85 12.23
N ALA A 72 3.62 4.95 11.51
CA ALA A 72 3.25 6.22 12.13
C ALA A 72 1.98 6.08 12.98
N ALA A 73 0.91 5.52 12.39
CA ALA A 73 -0.35 5.27 13.10
C ALA A 73 -0.17 4.30 14.27
N GLY A 74 0.59 3.21 14.07
CA GLY A 74 0.82 2.19 15.11
C GLY A 74 1.65 2.70 16.29
N VAL A 75 2.72 3.44 16.03
CA VAL A 75 3.54 4.05 17.08
C VAL A 75 2.74 5.08 17.86
N MET A 76 1.94 5.91 17.18
CA MET A 76 1.06 6.84 17.87
C MET A 76 0.05 6.11 18.74
N ALA A 77 -0.70 5.17 18.17
CA ALA A 77 -1.74 4.45 18.90
C ALA A 77 -1.18 3.74 20.15
N ILE A 78 -0.02 3.07 20.05
CA ILE A 78 0.65 2.45 21.20
C ILE A 78 1.03 3.47 22.28
N ASN A 79 1.71 4.56 21.88
CA ASN A 79 2.21 5.53 22.86
C ASN A 79 1.07 6.27 23.56
N LEU A 80 0.00 6.57 22.84
CA LEU A 80 -1.20 7.21 23.39
C LEU A 80 -1.98 6.25 24.29
N ALA A 81 -2.10 4.97 23.91
CA ALA A 81 -2.81 3.97 24.69
C ALA A 81 -2.21 3.72 26.09
N VAL A 82 -0.92 3.98 26.28
CA VAL A 82 -0.24 3.77 27.56
C VAL A 82 -0.36 5.00 28.49
N GLN A 83 -0.70 6.17 27.94
CA GLN A 83 -0.73 7.42 28.70
C GLN A 83 -2.07 7.60 29.44
N PRO A 84 -2.05 7.94 30.74
CA PRO A 84 -3.27 8.27 31.48
C PRO A 84 -3.79 9.68 31.18
N GLU A 85 -2.88 10.59 30.81
CA GLU A 85 -3.16 12.00 30.53
C GLU A 85 -2.42 12.42 29.26
N LEU A 86 -3.08 13.22 28.43
CA LEU A 86 -2.57 13.75 27.17
C LEU A 86 -2.41 15.27 27.28
N SER A 87 -1.20 15.74 26.97
CA SER A 87 -0.93 17.18 26.85
C SER A 87 -0.73 17.57 25.40
N LEU A 88 -1.09 18.81 25.04
CA LEU A 88 -0.95 19.37 23.71
C LEU A 88 0.51 19.25 23.23
N ALA A 89 1.46 19.70 24.05
CA ALA A 89 2.88 19.64 23.71
C ALA A 89 3.38 18.20 23.50
N GLY A 90 2.90 17.24 24.31
CA GLY A 90 3.26 15.83 24.16
C GLY A 90 2.68 15.21 22.90
N LEU A 91 1.41 15.51 22.59
CA LEU A 91 0.74 15.03 21.40
C LEU A 91 1.35 15.61 20.12
N ASP A 92 1.64 16.91 20.11
CA ASP A 92 2.24 17.58 18.94
C ASP A 92 3.65 17.06 18.67
N ALA A 93 4.47 16.88 19.71
CA ALA A 93 5.80 16.28 19.56
C ALA A 93 5.74 14.85 19.04
N LEU A 94 4.77 14.05 19.51
CA LEU A 94 4.57 12.69 19.04
C LEU A 94 4.08 12.66 17.58
N ALA A 95 3.15 13.55 17.23
CA ALA A 95 2.62 13.67 15.87
C ALA A 95 3.70 14.09 14.88
N ASP A 96 4.52 15.09 15.23
CA ASP A 96 5.65 15.53 14.40
C ASP A 96 6.68 14.41 14.19
N ALA A 97 7.03 13.70 15.27
CA ALA A 97 7.91 12.54 15.20
C ALA A 97 7.33 11.41 14.33
N ALA A 98 6.02 11.14 14.42
CA ALA A 98 5.35 10.11 13.64
C ALA A 98 5.25 10.46 12.16
N MET A 99 4.96 11.73 11.83
CA MET A 99 4.82 12.20 10.45
C MET A 99 6.15 12.35 9.73
N GLN A 100 7.28 12.46 10.46
CA GLN A 100 8.64 12.50 9.92
C GLN A 100 8.84 13.62 8.88
N GLY A 101 8.34 14.83 9.17
CA GLY A 101 8.51 16.00 8.30
C GLY A 101 7.55 16.08 7.10
N HIS A 102 6.49 15.29 7.09
CA HIS A 102 5.47 15.29 6.05
C HIS A 102 4.12 15.89 6.51
N THR A 103 4.16 16.73 7.54
CA THR A 103 2.99 17.36 8.18
C THR A 103 2.06 18.02 7.16
N ASP A 104 2.59 18.78 6.20
CA ASP A 104 1.81 19.51 5.18
C ASP A 104 1.01 18.62 4.21
N ARG A 105 1.25 17.31 4.19
CA ARG A 105 0.57 16.36 3.28
C ARG A 105 -0.05 15.18 4.03
N GLN A 106 -0.07 15.24 5.36
CA GLN A 106 -0.63 14.22 6.21
C GLN A 106 -1.69 14.79 7.12
N GLN A 107 -2.70 13.98 7.35
CA GLN A 107 -3.71 14.20 8.36
C GLN A 107 -3.78 12.96 9.24
N LEU A 108 -3.91 13.18 10.54
CA LEU A 108 -4.06 12.18 11.57
C LEU A 108 -5.36 12.47 12.29
N ILE A 109 -6.23 11.47 12.42
CA ILE A 109 -7.41 11.51 13.28
C ILE A 109 -7.17 10.53 14.42
N ILE A 110 -7.27 11.04 15.64
CA ILE A 110 -6.96 10.31 16.86
C ILE A 110 -8.22 10.30 17.72
N LEU A 111 -8.72 9.11 18.03
CA LEU A 111 -9.96 8.92 18.78
C LEU A 111 -9.67 8.08 20.02
N SER A 112 -10.28 8.44 21.15
CA SER A 112 -10.49 7.52 22.25
C SER A 112 -11.90 6.96 22.17
N VAL A 113 -11.99 5.65 22.00
CA VAL A 113 -13.24 4.93 21.78
C VAL A 113 -13.44 3.93 22.91
N LEU A 114 -14.56 4.05 23.62
CA LEU A 114 -14.96 3.10 24.65
C LEU A 114 -15.35 1.75 24.01
N GLN A 115 -15.34 0.67 24.80
CA GLN A 115 -15.77 -0.67 24.35
C GLN A 115 -17.18 -0.65 23.71
N SER A 116 -18.06 0.21 24.20
CA SER A 116 -19.41 0.47 23.67
C SER A 116 -19.43 1.06 22.25
N GLY A 117 -18.30 1.55 21.76
CA GLY A 117 -18.19 2.31 20.51
C GLY A 117 -18.38 3.82 20.69
N ARG A 118 -18.68 4.33 21.89
CA ARG A 118 -18.76 5.78 22.15
C ARG A 118 -17.38 6.43 22.06
N ILE A 119 -17.31 7.60 21.45
CA ILE A 119 -16.07 8.37 21.33
C ILE A 119 -15.97 9.31 22.53
N ALA A 120 -15.00 9.07 23.40
CA ALA A 120 -14.76 9.90 24.58
C ALA A 120 -14.16 11.27 24.19
N TRP A 121 -13.22 11.26 23.25
CA TRP A 121 -12.63 12.47 22.67
C TRP A 121 -12.05 12.19 21.29
N ALA A 122 -11.86 13.25 20.50
CA ALA A 122 -11.37 13.17 19.14
C ALA A 122 -10.48 14.38 18.79
N LEU A 123 -9.27 14.10 18.28
CA LEU A 123 -8.25 15.09 17.99
C LEU A 123 -7.77 14.95 16.55
N GLN A 124 -7.35 16.05 15.94
CA GLN A 124 -6.83 16.06 14.58
C GLN A 124 -5.44 16.67 14.54
N ARG A 125 -4.50 16.03 13.84
CA ARG A 125 -3.13 16.53 13.67
C ARG A 125 -2.70 16.46 12.22
N GLY A 126 -1.73 17.28 11.85
CA GLY A 126 -1.30 17.42 10.46
C GLY A 126 -1.45 18.86 9.97
N GLY A 127 -0.89 19.12 8.79
CA GLY A 127 -1.02 20.39 8.07
C GLY A 127 -1.89 20.28 6.82
N ALA A 128 -2.40 19.09 6.52
CA ALA A 128 -3.38 18.86 5.47
C ALA A 128 -4.76 18.60 6.09
N ASP A 129 -5.78 19.20 5.50
CA ASP A 129 -7.18 19.04 5.88
C ASP A 129 -7.91 18.17 4.84
N ASP A 130 -9.04 17.58 5.25
CA ASP A 130 -9.94 16.80 4.38
C ASP A 130 -9.30 15.60 3.65
N LEU A 131 -8.21 15.03 4.19
CA LEU A 131 -7.62 13.78 3.69
C LEU A 131 -8.27 12.54 4.31
N CYS A 132 -8.57 12.58 5.60
CA CYS A 132 -9.20 11.50 6.34
C CYS A 132 -10.69 11.78 6.55
N GLU A 133 -11.54 10.85 6.11
CA GLU A 133 -12.94 10.83 6.53
C GLU A 133 -13.02 10.43 8.02
N PRO A 134 -13.63 11.24 8.90
CA PRO A 134 -13.79 10.87 10.30
C PRO A 134 -14.69 9.63 10.41
N GLN A 135 -14.22 8.60 11.13
CA GLN A 135 -14.97 7.35 11.34
C GLN A 135 -15.92 7.48 12.53
N SER A 136 -16.79 8.50 12.48
CA SER A 136 -17.69 8.84 13.58
C SER A 136 -19.08 9.21 13.06
N ALA A 137 -20.12 8.72 13.73
CA ALA A 137 -21.50 9.12 13.51
C ALA A 137 -22.18 9.34 14.87
N ALA A 138 -22.73 10.53 15.09
CA ALA A 138 -23.44 10.90 16.32
C ALA A 138 -22.65 10.60 17.63
N GLY A 139 -21.33 10.84 17.63
CA GLY A 139 -20.47 10.59 18.79
C GLY A 139 -20.05 9.13 18.99
N SER A 140 -20.38 8.24 18.05
CA SER A 140 -19.97 6.83 18.06
C SER A 140 -19.06 6.48 16.91
N TYR A 141 -18.10 5.60 17.15
CA TYR A 141 -17.16 5.10 16.16
C TYR A 141 -17.87 4.16 15.18
N THR A 142 -17.69 4.39 13.88
CA THR A 142 -18.35 3.61 12.81
C THR A 142 -17.52 2.46 12.27
N GLY A 143 -16.24 2.38 12.64
CA GLY A 143 -15.35 1.30 12.21
C GLY A 143 -15.53 0.03 13.05
N THR A 144 -14.82 -1.02 12.67
CA THR A 144 -14.79 -2.27 13.41
C THR A 144 -13.81 -2.18 14.57
N LEU A 145 -14.30 -2.44 15.80
CA LEU A 145 -13.45 -2.58 16.98
C LEU A 145 -13.06 -4.06 17.16
N PRO A 146 -11.87 -4.35 17.71
CA PRO A 146 -11.42 -5.72 17.94
C PRO A 146 -12.10 -6.38 19.16
N GLU A 147 -12.74 -5.60 20.02
CA GLU A 147 -13.42 -6.06 21.23
C GLU A 147 -14.93 -6.07 21.00
N ASP A 148 -15.61 -7.08 21.54
CA ASP A 148 -17.07 -7.14 21.51
C ASP A 148 -17.68 -6.07 22.45
N PRO A 149 -18.84 -5.49 22.10
CA PRO A 149 -19.54 -4.56 22.99
C PRO A 149 -19.92 -5.25 24.31
N PRO A 150 -20.03 -4.50 25.42
CA PRO A 150 -20.36 -5.07 26.72
C PRO A 150 -21.71 -5.80 26.72
N GLU A 151 -21.83 -6.89 27.47
CA GLU A 151 -23.03 -7.77 27.49
C GLU A 151 -24.31 -7.03 27.90
N ASP A 152 -24.20 -5.96 28.68
CA ASP A 152 -25.32 -5.12 29.15
C ASP A 152 -25.66 -3.96 28.17
N SER A 153 -25.15 -3.99 26.93
CA SER A 153 -25.39 -2.94 25.92
C SER A 153 -26.78 -3.01 25.25
N ASP A 154 -27.65 -3.91 25.68
CA ASP A 154 -29.04 -4.00 25.23
C ASP A 154 -29.86 -2.77 25.67
N ALA A 155 -29.81 -1.73 24.82
CA ALA A 155 -30.90 -0.81 24.44
C ALA A 155 -31.90 -0.32 25.51
N THR A 156 -31.49 -0.11 26.76
CA THR A 156 -32.18 0.85 27.63
C THR A 156 -31.24 2.01 27.94
N ALA A 157 -31.73 3.20 27.64
CA ALA A 157 -31.09 4.50 27.82
C ALA A 157 -30.83 4.81 29.31
N ASP A 158 -30.04 3.99 29.99
CA ASP A 158 -29.35 4.40 31.20
C ASP A 158 -28.01 4.99 30.77
N ASP A 159 -27.78 6.22 31.22
CA ASP A 159 -26.70 7.13 30.82
C ASP A 159 -25.29 6.66 31.23
N THR A 160 -25.18 5.43 31.74
CA THR A 160 -23.93 4.89 32.30
C THR A 160 -23.33 3.91 31.29
N ASP A 161 -22.25 4.32 30.64
CA ASP A 161 -21.49 3.44 29.77
C ASP A 161 -20.88 2.28 30.58
N ALA A 162 -21.28 1.04 30.28
CA ALA A 162 -20.78 -0.17 30.94
C ALA A 162 -19.40 -0.64 30.44
N SER A 163 -18.73 0.16 29.61
CA SER A 163 -17.41 -0.15 29.08
C SER A 163 -16.37 -0.34 30.18
N THR A 164 -15.66 -1.46 30.12
CA THR A 164 -14.57 -1.78 31.06
C THR A 164 -13.18 -1.44 30.50
N LEU A 165 -13.13 -1.15 29.21
CA LEU A 165 -11.92 -0.77 28.48
C LEU A 165 -12.21 0.36 27.49
N SER A 166 -11.14 1.03 27.10
CA SER A 166 -11.14 1.96 25.98
C SER A 166 -10.03 1.59 25.02
N MET A 167 -10.12 2.13 23.81
CA MET A 167 -9.23 1.90 22.69
C MET A 167 -8.81 3.24 22.13
N VAL A 168 -7.54 3.35 21.78
CA VAL A 168 -7.04 4.46 20.97
C VAL A 168 -7.06 4.02 19.51
N VAL A 169 -7.78 4.78 18.70
CA VAL A 169 -7.85 4.62 17.25
C VAL A 169 -7.07 5.76 16.63
N VAL A 170 -6.04 5.45 15.86
CA VAL A 170 -5.30 6.42 15.05
C VAL A 170 -5.49 6.09 13.60
N ARG A 171 -6.14 6.99 12.87
CA ARG A 171 -6.20 6.96 11.41
C ARG A 171 -5.18 7.94 10.86
N ALA A 172 -4.34 7.49 9.93
CA ALA A 172 -3.40 8.33 9.22
C ALA A 172 -3.72 8.33 7.72
N CYS A 173 -3.81 9.51 7.12
CA CYS A 173 -4.02 9.69 5.69
C CYS A 173 -2.93 10.58 5.11
N ARG A 174 -2.52 10.28 3.88
CA ARG A 174 -1.49 11.04 3.16
C ARG A 174 -1.91 11.23 1.71
N ASP A 175 -1.74 12.46 1.23
CA ASP A 175 -1.79 12.76 -0.20
C ASP A 175 -0.58 12.14 -0.92
N THR A 176 -0.83 11.44 -2.02
CA THR A 176 0.18 10.76 -2.82
C THR A 176 0.54 11.48 -4.12
N SER A 177 0.03 12.70 -4.33
CA SER A 177 0.26 13.50 -5.54
C SER A 177 1.75 13.74 -5.85
N ASP A 178 2.63 13.63 -4.84
CA ASP A 178 4.08 13.77 -4.95
C ASP A 178 4.83 12.46 -5.29
N ILE A 179 4.15 11.31 -5.27
CA ILE A 179 4.76 10.01 -5.53
C ILE A 179 4.76 9.72 -7.04
N ALA A 180 5.91 9.95 -7.67
CA ALA A 180 6.09 9.64 -9.08
C ALA A 180 6.18 8.12 -9.33
N LEU A 181 5.28 7.59 -10.17
CA LEU A 181 5.29 6.22 -10.67
C LEU A 181 5.72 6.20 -12.14
N SER A 182 6.59 5.26 -12.48
CA SER A 182 7.32 5.19 -13.76
C SER A 182 6.87 4.04 -14.66
N GLY A 183 6.28 2.99 -14.07
CA GLY A 183 5.76 1.80 -14.72
C GLY A 183 4.29 1.88 -15.12
N GLY A 184 3.62 3.03 -14.92
CA GLY A 184 2.24 3.27 -15.33
C GLY A 184 1.17 2.69 -14.39
N LEU A 185 1.55 2.31 -13.17
CA LEU A 185 0.57 2.01 -12.13
C LEU A 185 -0.18 3.29 -11.70
N VAL A 186 -1.48 3.17 -11.47
CA VAL A 186 -2.32 4.26 -10.95
C VAL A 186 -2.37 4.13 -9.43
N MET A 187 -1.94 5.17 -8.72
CA MET A 187 -2.08 5.25 -7.26
C MET A 187 -3.45 5.87 -6.90
N PRO A 188 -4.11 5.42 -5.81
CA PRO A 188 -5.18 6.22 -5.21
C PRO A 188 -4.64 7.60 -4.83
N GLN A 189 -5.50 8.62 -4.79
CA GLN A 189 -5.09 9.99 -4.44
C GLN A 189 -4.69 10.13 -2.95
N VAL A 190 -5.22 9.25 -2.11
CA VAL A 190 -4.94 9.21 -0.68
C VAL A 190 -4.56 7.80 -0.30
N LEU A 191 -3.47 7.67 0.47
CA LEU A 191 -3.16 6.46 1.21
C LEU A 191 -3.63 6.63 2.65
N ASP A 192 -4.40 5.68 3.13
CA ASP A 192 -4.88 5.67 4.50
C ASP A 192 -4.57 4.36 5.22
N THR A 193 -4.49 4.47 6.53
CA THR A 193 -4.33 3.33 7.44
C THR A 193 -4.98 3.65 8.77
N THR A 194 -5.44 2.61 9.46
CA THR A 194 -6.02 2.72 10.79
C THR A 194 -5.32 1.74 11.71
N SER A 195 -4.91 2.24 12.87
CA SER A 195 -4.32 1.43 13.93
C SER A 195 -5.17 1.56 15.18
N ILE A 196 -5.50 0.42 15.80
CA ILE A 196 -6.35 0.36 16.99
C ILE A 196 -5.55 -0.37 18.07
N PHE A 197 -5.43 0.26 19.23
CA PHE A 197 -4.78 -0.31 20.40
C PHE A 197 -5.65 -0.16 21.63
N ARG A 198 -5.70 -1.20 22.46
CA ARG A 198 -6.35 -1.12 23.77
C ARG A 198 -5.58 -0.17 24.69
N ALA A 199 -6.29 0.76 25.32
CA ALA A 199 -5.73 1.67 26.29
C ALA A 199 -5.55 1.00 27.67
N ASN A 200 -4.55 1.47 28.40
CA ASN A 200 -4.27 1.04 29.77
C ASN A 200 -5.18 1.71 30.80
N SER A 201 -5.73 2.89 30.46
CA SER A 201 -6.71 3.61 31.27
C SER A 201 -8.04 3.62 30.55
N LEU A 202 -9.14 3.40 31.27
CA LEU A 202 -10.49 3.55 30.73
C LEU A 202 -10.72 4.99 30.24
N ASN A 203 -10.30 5.97 31.04
CA ASN A 203 -10.41 7.38 30.72
C ASN A 203 -9.00 7.97 30.56
N ILE A 204 -8.67 8.43 29.35
CA ILE A 204 -7.46 9.19 29.06
C ILE A 204 -7.85 10.65 29.16
N THR A 205 -7.37 11.36 30.19
CA THR A 205 -7.73 12.76 30.40
C THR A 205 -6.97 13.67 29.44
N LEU A 206 -7.65 14.64 28.86
CA LEU A 206 -7.04 15.67 28.04
C LEU A 206 -6.71 16.90 28.89
N ASP A 207 -5.66 17.64 28.52
CA ASP A 207 -5.47 18.98 29.03
C ASP A 207 -6.55 19.94 28.50
N GLU A 208 -6.60 21.16 29.05
CA GLU A 208 -7.65 22.13 28.76
C GLU A 208 -7.70 22.51 27.26
N ASP A 209 -6.53 22.65 26.63
CA ASP A 209 -6.42 23.02 25.22
C ASP A 209 -6.93 21.88 24.30
N LEU A 210 -6.54 20.64 24.59
CA LEU A 210 -6.99 19.47 23.84
C LEU A 210 -8.47 19.17 24.06
N GLN A 211 -8.99 19.41 25.28
CA GLN A 211 -10.41 19.25 25.55
C GLN A 211 -11.23 20.24 24.72
N ALA A 212 -10.82 21.51 24.68
CA ALA A 212 -11.48 22.53 23.87
C ALA A 212 -11.45 22.18 22.36
N GLU A 213 -10.34 21.63 21.87
CA GLU A 213 -10.23 21.16 20.49
C GLU A 213 -11.21 20.00 20.21
N SER A 214 -11.25 19.00 21.08
CA SER A 214 -12.14 17.85 20.94
C SER A 214 -13.61 18.26 20.91
N ASP A 215 -14.01 19.18 21.78
CA ASP A 215 -15.37 19.70 21.85
C ASP A 215 -15.73 20.50 20.58
N ALA A 216 -14.78 21.31 20.08
CA ALA A 216 -14.98 22.11 18.87
C ALA A 216 -15.12 21.25 17.59
N ASN A 217 -14.46 20.09 17.55
CA ASN A 217 -14.50 19.19 16.40
C ASN A 217 -15.83 18.44 16.27
N GLY A 218 -16.63 18.34 17.34
CA GLY A 218 -17.97 17.74 17.31
C GLY A 218 -18.01 16.24 17.00
N LEU A 219 -16.86 15.55 17.03
CA LEU A 219 -16.75 14.11 16.76
C LEU A 219 -16.95 13.27 18.03
N ALA A 220 -16.70 13.84 19.21
CA ALA A 220 -16.89 13.19 20.49
C ALA A 220 -18.37 13.12 20.90
N TYR A 221 -18.71 12.14 21.73
CA TYR A 221 -20.03 12.06 22.34
C TYR A 221 -20.25 13.26 23.28
N SER A 222 -21.35 13.99 23.06
CA SER A 222 -21.84 15.01 23.98
C SER A 222 -23.18 14.56 24.54
N SER A 223 -23.25 14.38 25.86
CA SER A 223 -24.51 14.17 26.56
C SER A 223 -25.28 15.50 26.52
N THR A 224 -26.14 15.68 25.52
CA THR A 224 -27.12 16.77 25.49
C THR A 224 -28.41 16.36 26.15
#